data_AF-A0A938KUP9-F1
#
_entry.id   AF-A0A938KUP9-F1
#
_cell.length_a   1.000
_cell.length_b   1.000
_cell.length_c   1.000
_cell.angle_alpha   90.00
_cell.angle_beta   90.00
_cell.angle_gamma   90.00
#
_symmetry.space_group_name_H-M   'P 1'
#
loop_
_entity.id
_entity.type
_entity.pdbx_description
1 polymer ?
#
loop_
_entity_poly.entity_id
_entity_poly.type
_entity_poly.pdbx_seq_one_letter_code
_entity_poly.pdbx_strand_id
1 'polypeptide(L)'
;MKPSFILFLFAFSLSTATFGQSKEALNLEISNLKAQVQTLDQKNQELIVKTATLQKDIEFLQRQIDELKAQRIASPVPPAANAPLPPGYPSAPSTQQAPPPPPAAVKTTGQYGRCRATTQKGTQCSRNAKSNGYCYQHGGV
;
A
#
# COMPACT_ATOMS: atom_id res chain seq x y z
N MET A 1 40.41 21.84 62.07
CA MET A 1 40.00 22.05 60.66
C MET A 1 39.04 23.24 60.63
N LYS A 2 39.21 24.19 59.71
CA LYS A 2 38.36 25.41 59.67
C LYS A 2 36.94 25.04 59.22
N PRO A 3 35.88 25.55 59.88
CA PRO A 3 34.49 25.21 59.56
C PRO A 3 34.12 25.53 58.10
N SER A 4 34.72 26.56 57.51
CA SER A 4 34.57 26.92 56.09
C SER A 4 35.02 25.81 55.12
N PHE A 5 35.98 24.98 55.51
CA PHE A 5 36.49 23.90 54.66
C PHE A 5 35.53 22.71 54.62
N ILE A 6 34.89 22.40 55.75
CA ILE A 6 33.87 21.34 55.84
C ILE A 6 32.65 21.73 55.00
N LEU A 7 32.25 23.00 55.06
CA LEU A 7 31.13 23.53 54.29
C LEU A 7 31.39 23.49 52.77
N PHE A 8 32.64 23.75 52.36
CA PHE A 8 33.07 23.61 50.97
C PHE A 8 33.04 22.16 50.48
N LEU A 9 33.49 21.19 51.28
CA LEU A 9 33.45 19.77 50.93
C LEU A 9 32.00 19.27 50.83
N PHE A 10 31.11 19.76 51.69
CA PHE A 10 29.70 19.41 51.68
C PHE A 10 28.96 20.00 50.47
N ALA A 11 29.30 21.23 50.07
CA ALA A 11 28.78 21.85 48.86
C ALA A 11 29.29 21.16 47.60
N PHE A 12 30.57 20.76 47.59
CA PHE A 12 31.19 20.04 46.49
C PHE A 12 30.58 18.64 46.32
N SER A 13 30.35 17.90 47.40
CA SER A 13 29.72 16.58 47.34
C SER A 13 28.26 16.64 46.88
N LEU A 14 27.48 17.63 47.32
CA LEU A 14 26.11 17.85 46.81
C LEU A 14 26.08 18.15 45.30
N SER A 15 27.05 18.92 44.81
CA SER A 15 27.15 19.30 43.39
C SER A 15 27.46 18.11 42.48
N THR A 16 28.21 17.11 42.97
CA THR A 16 28.53 15.91 42.18
C THR A 16 27.35 14.94 42.05
N ALA A 17 26.40 14.96 42.98
CA ALA A 17 25.24 14.06 42.96
C ALA A 17 24.24 14.40 41.84
N THR A 18 24.04 15.70 41.54
CA THR A 18 23.11 16.13 40.48
C THR A 18 23.65 15.84 39.07
N PHE A 19 24.96 15.87 38.87
CA PHE A 19 25.62 15.53 37.60
C PHE A 19 25.57 14.02 37.30
N GLY A 20 25.47 13.16 38.33
CA GLY A 20 25.28 11.72 38.17
C GLY A 20 23.91 11.38 37.57
N GLN A 21 22.85 12.02 38.06
CA GLN A 21 21.48 11.77 37.58
C GLN A 21 21.28 12.18 36.11
N SER A 22 21.87 13.30 35.69
CA SER A 22 21.77 13.75 34.29
C SER A 22 22.48 12.79 33.32
N LYS A 23 23.60 12.19 33.75
CA LYS A 23 24.33 11.19 32.96
C LYS A 23 23.54 9.90 32.79
N GLU A 24 22.85 9.44 33.83
CA GLU A 24 21.99 8.25 33.76
C GLU A 24 20.79 8.48 32.84
N ALA A 25 20.14 9.64 32.94
CA ALA A 25 19.05 10.01 32.05
C ALA A 25 19.48 10.04 30.57
N LEU A 26 20.64 10.65 30.26
CA LEU A 26 21.20 10.63 28.91
C LEU A 26 21.50 9.20 28.42
N ASN A 27 22.07 8.35 29.27
CA ASN A 27 22.36 6.96 28.89
C ASN A 27 21.09 6.17 28.58
N LEU A 28 20.00 6.41 29.32
CA LEU A 28 18.71 5.78 29.07
C LEU A 28 18.13 6.23 27.74
N GLU A 29 18.20 7.53 27.44
CA GLU A 29 17.77 8.07 26.15
C GLU A 29 18.61 7.51 25.00
N ILE A 30 19.94 7.47 25.14
CA ILE A 30 20.84 6.86 24.15
C ILE A 30 20.47 5.38 23.92
N SER A 31 20.18 4.63 24.98
CA SER A 31 19.76 3.22 24.88
C SER A 31 18.42 3.08 24.16
N ASN A 32 17.45 3.96 24.45
CA ASN A 32 16.15 3.98 23.79
C ASN A 32 16.29 4.32 22.30
N LEU A 33 17.02 5.39 21.96
CA LEU A 33 17.28 5.77 20.57
C LEU A 33 17.97 4.63 19.81
N LYS A 34 18.95 3.96 20.43
CA LYS A 34 19.63 2.81 19.82
C LYS A 34 18.64 1.67 19.52
N ALA A 35 17.73 1.36 20.44
CA ALA A 35 16.70 0.34 20.24
C ALA A 35 15.73 0.72 19.10
N GLN A 36 15.34 2.00 19.02
CA GLN A 36 14.50 2.50 17.93
C GLN A 36 15.21 2.42 16.58
N VAL A 37 16.49 2.78 16.50
CA VAL A 37 17.30 2.66 15.28
C VAL A 37 17.42 1.19 14.84
N GLN A 38 17.66 0.27 15.77
CA GLN A 38 17.67 -1.17 15.46
C GLN A 38 16.31 -1.67 14.95
N THR A 39 15.22 -1.22 15.56
CA THR A 39 13.86 -1.57 15.13
C THR A 39 13.55 -1.03 13.74
N LEU A 40 13.95 0.21 13.44
CA LEU A 40 13.80 0.82 12.13
C LEU A 40 14.63 0.09 11.07
N ASP A 41 15.87 -0.28 11.39
CA ASP A 41 16.73 -1.02 10.47
C ASP A 41 16.14 -2.40 10.15
N GLN A 42 15.64 -3.11 11.16
CA GLN A 42 14.95 -4.39 10.95
C GLN A 42 13.72 -4.25 10.05
N LYS A 43 12.87 -3.24 10.28
CA LYS A 43 11.71 -2.97 9.42
C LYS A 43 12.11 -2.59 8.01
N ASN A 44 13.21 -1.85 7.85
CA ASN A 44 13.71 -1.47 6.54
C ASN A 44 14.22 -2.71 5.76
N GLN A 45 14.95 -3.60 6.42
CA GLN A 45 15.35 -4.89 5.84
C GLN A 45 14.14 -5.74 5.44
N GLU A 46 13.11 -5.82 6.28
CA GLU A 46 11.86 -6.53 5.96
C GLU A 46 11.18 -5.96 4.72
N LEU A 47 11.09 -4.63 4.60
CA LEU A 47 10.52 -3.96 3.43
C LEU A 47 11.34 -4.18 2.15
N ILE A 48 12.67 -4.21 2.25
CA ILE A 48 13.54 -4.54 1.12
C ILE A 48 13.25 -5.95 0.62
N VAL A 49 13.17 -6.94 1.53
CA VAL A 49 12.85 -8.33 1.17
C VAL A 49 11.47 -8.43 0.52
N LYS A 50 10.45 -7.78 1.10
CA LYS A 50 9.09 -7.76 0.52
C LYS A 50 9.07 -7.15 -0.89
N THR A 51 9.79 -6.05 -1.10
CA THR A 51 9.92 -5.42 -2.41
C THR A 51 10.56 -6.37 -3.41
N ALA A 52 11.64 -7.07 -3.04
CA ALA A 52 12.30 -8.03 -3.91
C ALA A 52 11.41 -9.23 -4.28
N THR A 53 10.61 -9.72 -3.32
CA THR A 53 9.65 -10.81 -3.57
C THR A 53 8.54 -10.36 -4.53
N LEU A 54 7.92 -9.20 -4.27
CA LEU A 54 6.88 -8.66 -5.15
C LEU A 54 7.41 -8.39 -6.56
N GLN A 55 8.66 -7.91 -6.69
CA GLN A 55 9.29 -7.72 -7.99
C GLN A 55 9.40 -9.04 -8.77
N LYS A 56 9.79 -10.14 -8.11
CA LYS A 56 9.82 -11.48 -8.73
C LYS A 56 8.43 -11.97 -9.13
N ASP A 57 7.43 -11.73 -8.30
CA ASP A 57 6.05 -12.13 -8.62
C ASP A 57 5.52 -11.37 -9.84
N ILE A 58 5.83 -10.06 -9.94
CA ILE A 58 5.49 -9.26 -11.12
C ILE A 58 6.14 -9.83 -12.39
N GLU A 59 7.44 -10.14 -12.34
CA GLU A 59 8.15 -10.73 -13.48
C GLU A 59 7.57 -12.09 -13.87
N PHE A 60 7.21 -12.92 -12.89
CA PHE A 60 6.59 -14.23 -13.13
C PHE A 60 5.21 -14.10 -13.77
N LEU A 61 4.35 -13.22 -13.27
CA LEU A 61 3.04 -12.95 -13.85
C LEU A 61 3.14 -12.36 -15.26
N GLN A 62 4.12 -11.48 -15.50
CA GLN A 62 4.36 -10.93 -16.83
C GLN A 62 4.71 -12.03 -17.84
N ARG A 63 5.55 -13.00 -17.47
CA ARG A 63 5.86 -14.17 -18.32
C ARG A 63 4.62 -15.00 -18.64
N GLN A 64 3.76 -15.26 -17.66
CA GLN A 64 2.50 -15.99 -17.91
C GLN A 64 1.59 -15.24 -18.88
N ILE A 65 1.49 -13.91 -18.75
CA ILE A 65 0.71 -13.08 -19.67
C ILE A 65 1.25 -13.21 -21.09
N ASP A 66 2.56 -13.15 -21.26
CA ASP A 66 3.20 -13.25 -22.57
C ASP A 66 3.02 -14.63 -23.20
N GLU A 67 3.08 -15.70 -22.39
CA GLU A 67 2.79 -17.06 -22.83
C GLU A 67 1.33 -17.24 -23.28
N LEU A 68 0.36 -16.78 -22.48
CA LEU A 68 -1.06 -16.80 -22.81
C LEU A 68 -1.36 -16.01 -24.09
N LYS A 69 -0.70 -14.87 -24.29
CA LYS A 69 -0.82 -14.08 -25.52
C LYS A 69 -0.26 -14.83 -26.72
N ALA A 70 0.91 -15.46 -26.59
CA ALA A 70 1.50 -16.26 -27.66
C ALA A 70 0.58 -17.43 -28.06
N GLN A 71 -0.02 -18.13 -27.09
CA GLN A 71 -0.98 -19.21 -27.35
C GLN A 71 -2.23 -18.73 -28.11
N ARG A 72 -2.75 -17.54 -27.79
CA ARG A 72 -3.89 -16.96 -28.53
C ARG A 72 -3.56 -16.58 -29.96
N ILE A 73 -2.33 -16.16 -30.24
CA ILE A 73 -1.90 -15.78 -31.59
C ILE A 73 -1.62 -17.03 -32.45
N ALA A 74 -1.17 -18.13 -31.83
CA ALA A 74 -0.84 -19.38 -32.52
C ALA A 74 -2.04 -20.27 -32.89
N SER A 75 -3.26 -19.96 -32.41
CA SER A 75 -4.49 -20.60 -32.88
C SER A 75 -5.20 -19.71 -33.88
N PRO A 76 -5.11 -19.95 -35.20
CA PRO A 76 -5.96 -19.27 -36.16
C PRO A 76 -7.39 -19.75 -35.93
N VAL A 77 -8.26 -18.85 -35.46
CA VAL A 77 -9.71 -19.08 -35.55
C VAL A 77 -10.01 -19.23 -37.05
N PRO A 78 -10.57 -20.37 -37.52
CA PRO A 78 -10.94 -20.50 -38.92
C PRO A 78 -11.95 -19.39 -39.26
N PRO A 79 -11.83 -18.72 -40.41
CA PRO A 79 -12.78 -17.69 -40.80
C PRO A 79 -14.17 -18.33 -40.82
N ALA A 80 -15.08 -17.80 -40.00
CA ALA A 80 -16.48 -18.19 -40.02
C ALA A 80 -17.01 -17.96 -41.44
N ALA A 81 -17.14 -19.04 -42.21
CA ALA A 81 -17.79 -19.01 -43.50
C ALA A 81 -19.22 -18.51 -43.29
N ASN A 82 -19.59 -17.46 -44.03
CA ASN A 82 -20.92 -16.86 -44.05
C ASN A 82 -21.99 -17.93 -44.26
N ALA A 83 -22.59 -18.43 -43.18
CA ALA A 83 -23.81 -19.20 -43.22
C ALA A 83 -24.99 -18.22 -43.26
N PRO A 84 -25.97 -18.37 -44.17
CA PRO A 84 -27.17 -17.55 -44.16
C PRO A 84 -27.96 -17.78 -42.87
N LEU A 85 -28.23 -16.70 -42.13
CA LEU A 85 -29.11 -16.73 -40.96
C LEU A 85 -30.56 -17.08 -41.39
N PRO A 86 -31.31 -17.90 -40.62
CA PRO A 86 -32.70 -18.23 -40.92
C PRO A 86 -33.62 -17.02 -40.76
N PRO A 87 -34.66 -16.88 -41.61
CA PRO A 87 -35.58 -15.74 -41.57
C PRO A 87 -36.53 -15.88 -40.38
N GLY A 88 -36.49 -14.93 -39.45
CA GLY A 88 -37.45 -14.91 -38.33
C GLY A 88 -37.08 -14.10 -37.09
N TYR A 89 -35.90 -13.50 -37.01
CA TYR A 89 -35.56 -12.64 -35.87
C TYR A 89 -35.99 -11.18 -36.12
N PRO A 90 -36.80 -10.57 -35.24
CA PRO A 90 -37.13 -9.16 -35.34
C PRO A 90 -35.89 -8.30 -35.04
N SER A 91 -35.51 -7.46 -36.00
CA SER A 91 -34.43 -6.49 -35.88
C SER A 91 -34.75 -5.47 -34.79
N ALA A 92 -34.01 -5.50 -33.67
CA ALA A 92 -34.01 -4.39 -32.72
C ALA A 92 -33.39 -3.14 -33.38
N PRO A 93 -33.82 -1.91 -33.03
CA PRO A 93 -33.31 -0.70 -33.66
C PRO A 93 -31.82 -0.52 -33.35
N SER A 94 -30.98 -0.42 -34.38
CA SER A 94 -29.59 0.02 -34.25
C SER A 94 -29.55 1.45 -33.73
N THR A 95 -29.18 1.64 -32.46
CA THR A 95 -28.49 2.87 -32.09
C THR A 95 -27.08 2.80 -32.67
N GLN A 96 -26.78 3.73 -33.58
CA GLN A 96 -25.44 4.00 -34.08
C GLN A 96 -24.50 4.23 -32.90
N GLN A 97 -23.68 3.23 -32.57
CA GLN A 97 -22.52 3.41 -31.73
C GLN A 97 -21.46 4.12 -32.56
N ALA A 98 -21.21 5.38 -32.22
CA ALA A 98 -20.05 6.12 -32.68
C ALA A 98 -18.76 5.32 -32.36
N PRO A 99 -17.67 5.54 -33.12
CA PRO A 99 -16.39 4.86 -32.88
C PRO A 99 -15.98 4.95 -31.41
N PRO A 100 -15.39 3.89 -30.82
CA PRO A 100 -14.93 3.94 -29.44
C PRO A 100 -13.91 5.07 -29.29
N PRO A 101 -14.06 5.96 -28.28
CA PRO A 101 -13.06 6.99 -28.04
C PRO A 101 -11.71 6.33 -27.69
N PRO A 102 -10.59 6.97 -28.05
CA PRO A 102 -9.25 6.45 -27.75
C PRO A 102 -9.09 6.20 -26.24
N PRO A 103 -8.26 5.22 -25.81
CA PRO A 103 -8.09 4.90 -24.41
C PRO A 103 -7.67 6.15 -23.63
N ALA A 104 -8.60 6.66 -22.82
CA ALA A 104 -8.29 7.74 -21.91
C ALA A 104 -7.15 7.26 -21.01
N ALA A 105 -6.06 8.03 -21.00
CA ALA A 105 -4.92 7.82 -20.13
C ALA A 105 -5.43 7.48 -18.72
N VAL A 106 -5.05 6.30 -18.23
CA VAL A 106 -5.32 5.86 -16.85
C VAL A 106 -4.58 6.83 -15.95
N LYS A 107 -5.29 7.86 -15.49
CA LYS A 107 -4.83 8.71 -14.41
C LYS A 107 -4.92 7.85 -13.15
N THR A 108 -3.77 7.31 -12.75
CA THR A 108 -3.52 6.74 -11.43
C THR A 108 -3.75 7.83 -10.39
N THR A 109 -4.99 8.03 -9.99
CA THR A 109 -5.36 8.88 -8.87
C THR A 109 -6.56 8.23 -8.18
N GLY A 110 -6.27 7.40 -7.17
CA GLY A 110 -7.28 6.71 -6.36
C GLY A 110 -7.67 5.32 -6.87
N GLN A 111 -6.76 4.36 -6.78
CA GLN A 111 -6.95 2.97 -7.21
C GLN A 111 -7.85 2.14 -6.28
N TYR A 112 -8.91 2.73 -5.74
CA TYR A 112 -9.96 2.00 -5.05
C TYR A 112 -11.27 2.43 -5.68
N GLY A 113 -11.91 1.53 -6.44
CA GLY A 113 -13.17 1.78 -7.13
C GLY A 113 -14.34 2.05 -6.18
N ARG A 114 -15.54 1.54 -6.50
CA ARG A 114 -16.70 1.69 -5.61
C ARG A 114 -16.49 0.93 -4.29
N CYS A 115 -16.94 1.51 -3.17
CA CYS A 115 -16.85 0.90 -1.85
C CYS A 115 -17.49 -0.49 -1.82
N ARG A 116 -16.80 -1.48 -1.25
CA ARG A 116 -17.20 -2.90 -1.25
C ARG A 116 -18.22 -3.27 -0.17
N ALA A 117 -18.54 -2.36 0.74
CA ALA A 117 -19.55 -2.60 1.77
C ALA A 117 -20.97 -2.75 1.19
N THR A 118 -21.73 -3.66 1.77
CA THR A 118 -23.16 -3.88 1.50
C THR A 118 -23.97 -3.10 2.53
N THR A 119 -24.92 -2.28 2.07
CA THR A 119 -25.84 -1.55 2.94
C THR A 119 -26.86 -2.50 3.56
N GLN A 120 -27.58 -2.04 4.59
CA GLN A 120 -28.68 -2.82 5.20
C GLN A 120 -29.78 -3.22 4.20
N LYS A 121 -29.92 -2.47 3.10
CA LYS A 121 -30.85 -2.77 1.99
C LYS A 121 -30.31 -3.83 1.01
N GLY A 122 -29.14 -4.40 1.25
CA GLY A 122 -28.52 -5.43 0.40
C GLY A 122 -27.79 -4.90 -0.84
N THR A 123 -27.73 -3.59 -1.04
CA THR A 123 -27.04 -2.98 -2.20
C THR A 123 -25.65 -2.47 -1.84
N GLN A 124 -24.73 -2.47 -2.81
CA GLN A 124 -23.37 -1.98 -2.63
C GLN A 124 -23.35 -0.46 -2.39
N CYS A 125 -22.55 -0.02 -1.41
CA CYS A 125 -22.35 1.38 -1.09
C CYS A 125 -22.01 2.20 -2.35
N SER A 126 -22.68 3.34 -2.55
CA SER A 126 -22.48 4.22 -3.71
C SER A 126 -21.21 5.08 -3.65
N ARG A 127 -20.55 5.14 -2.49
CA ARG A 127 -19.36 5.98 -2.30
C ARG A 127 -18.13 5.33 -2.93
N ASN A 128 -17.17 6.17 -3.31
CA ASN A 128 -15.86 5.70 -3.74
C ASN A 128 -15.07 5.19 -2.53
N ALA A 129 -14.31 4.12 -2.76
CA ALA A 129 -13.38 3.61 -1.78
C ALA A 129 -12.17 4.53 -1.67
N LYS A 130 -11.63 4.63 -0.46
CA LYS A 130 -10.47 5.46 -0.15
C LYS A 130 -9.26 4.60 0.17
N SER A 131 -9.44 3.58 1.00
CA SER A 131 -8.42 2.63 1.42
C SER A 131 -9.04 1.26 1.66
N ASN A 132 -8.29 0.19 1.36
CA ASN A 132 -8.73 -1.20 1.54
C ASN A 132 -10.07 -1.56 0.84
N GLY A 133 -10.47 -0.80 -0.19
CA GLY A 133 -11.75 -1.02 -0.88
C GLY A 133 -12.99 -0.54 -0.13
N TYR A 134 -12.85 0.22 0.96
CA TYR A 134 -13.95 0.80 1.72
C TYR A 134 -13.92 2.33 1.69
N CYS A 135 -15.06 2.96 1.92
CA CYS A 135 -15.15 4.41 2.12
C CYS A 135 -14.99 4.74 3.62
N TYR A 136 -14.83 6.03 3.94
CA TYR A 136 -14.65 6.50 5.32
C TYR A 136 -15.77 6.08 6.27
N GLN A 137 -16.99 5.82 5.77
CA GLN A 137 -18.12 5.34 6.58
C GLN A 137 -18.06 3.83 6.87
N HIS A 138 -17.27 3.08 6.10
CA HIS A 138 -17.13 1.64 6.21
C HIS A 138 -15.69 1.23 6.55
N GLY A 139 -14.93 2.12 7.21
CA GLY A 139 -13.58 1.82 7.71
C GLY A 139 -12.43 2.06 6.72
N GLY A 140 -12.70 2.66 5.56
CA GLY A 140 -11.67 3.09 4.62
C GLY A 140 -11.10 4.46 5.01
N VAL A 141 -10.12 4.45 5.91
CA VAL A 141 -9.38 5.65 6.33
C VAL A 141 -8.14 5.89 5.48
#